data_AF-A0A934Q181-F1
#
_entry.id   AF-A0A934Q181-F1
#
_cell.length_a   1.000
_cell.length_b   1.000
_cell.length_c   1.000
_cell.angle_alpha   90.00
_cell.angle_beta   90.00
_cell.angle_gamma   90.00
#
_symmetry.space_group_name_H-M   'P 1'
#
loop_
_entity.id
_entity.type
_entity.pdbx_description
1 polymer ?
#
loop_
_entity_poly.entity_id
_entity_poly.type
_entity_poly.pdbx_seq_one_letter_code
_entity_poly.pdbx_strand_id
1 'polypeptide(L)'
;MERITGPHLGFYIASHASETGASGERFLGYAKICRRRPDSYWDANCLVKICGDRVHADPADALAEVEQRAREQLHSLATSSEPALA
;
A
#
# COMPACT_ATOMS: atom_id res chain seq x y z
N MET A 1 1.27 12.89 1.38
CA MET A 1 -0.04 12.51 1.96
C MET A 1 -0.03 11.03 2.36
N GLU A 2 -0.72 10.62 3.42
CA GLU A 2 -0.79 9.22 3.89
C GLU A 2 -2.22 8.71 4.05
N ARG A 3 -2.41 7.39 3.95
CA ARG A 3 -3.69 6.71 4.19
C ARG A 3 -3.47 5.30 4.73
N ILE A 4 -4.20 4.92 5.77
CA ILE A 4 -4.21 3.54 6.31
C ILE A 4 -5.60 2.96 6.13
N THR A 5 -5.71 1.80 5.48
CA THR A 5 -6.99 1.10 5.26
C THR A 5 -6.92 -0.37 5.69
N GLY A 6 -8.09 -0.98 5.91
CA GLY A 6 -8.24 -2.38 6.29
C GLY A 6 -8.92 -2.58 7.65
N PRO A 7 -8.96 -3.82 8.16
CA PRO A 7 -8.27 -4.99 7.60
C PRO A 7 -8.88 -5.51 6.29
N HIS A 8 -8.01 -5.93 5.36
CA HIS A 8 -8.32 -6.61 4.10
C HIS A 8 -7.70 -8.00 4.16
N LEU A 9 -8.51 -9.07 4.15
CA LEU A 9 -8.03 -10.45 4.30
C LEU A 9 -7.13 -10.65 5.55
N GLY A 10 -7.39 -9.91 6.63
CA GLY A 10 -6.60 -9.95 7.86
C GLY A 10 -5.35 -9.06 7.88
N PHE A 11 -5.09 -8.28 6.82
CA PHE A 11 -3.94 -7.38 6.72
C PHE A 11 -4.35 -5.91 6.63
N TYR A 12 -3.44 -5.01 7.00
CA TYR A 12 -3.61 -3.56 6.85
C TYR A 12 -2.75 -3.04 5.72
N ILE A 13 -3.23 -2.02 5.01
CA ILE A 13 -2.48 -1.34 3.95
C ILE A 13 -2.19 0.07 4.44
N ALA A 14 -0.92 0.45 4.52
CA ALA A 14 -0.49 1.83 4.69
C ALA A 14 0.03 2.34 3.36
N SER A 15 -0.53 3.45 2.86
CA SER A 15 -0.18 4.07 1.60
C SER A 15 0.34 5.49 1.82
N HIS A 16 1.28 5.90 0.98
CA HIS A 16 1.88 7.21 0.98
C HIS A 16 2.01 7.72 -0.46
N ALA A 17 1.55 8.94 -0.72
CA ALA A 17 1.87 9.68 -1.94
C ALA A 17 3.04 10.61 -1.64
N SER A 18 4.17 10.33 -2.30
CA SER A 18 5.38 11.15 -2.27
C SER A 18 5.36 12.11 -3.44
N GLU A 19 5.67 13.38 -3.17
CA GLU A 19 5.96 14.35 -4.22
C GLU A 19 7.20 13.92 -5.02
N THR A 20 7.17 14.18 -6.32
CA THR A 20 8.22 13.85 -7.29
C THR A 20 8.28 14.94 -8.37
N GLY A 21 9.47 15.14 -8.93
CA GLY A 21 9.78 16.26 -9.83
C GLY A 21 10.30 17.49 -9.11
N ALA A 22 10.98 18.38 -9.85
CA ALA A 22 11.64 19.57 -9.30
C ALA A 22 10.68 20.58 -8.65
N SER A 23 9.41 20.56 -9.04
CA SER A 23 8.36 21.47 -8.58
C SER A 23 7.36 20.85 -7.61
N GLY A 24 7.47 19.55 -7.28
CA GLY A 24 6.51 18.86 -6.40
C GLY A 24 5.09 18.69 -6.97
N GLU A 25 4.91 18.93 -8.27
CA GLU A 25 3.60 18.90 -8.94
C GLU A 25 3.12 17.48 -9.34
N ARG A 26 3.96 16.47 -9.09
CA ARG A 26 3.66 15.08 -9.41
C ARG A 26 3.80 14.21 -8.19
N PHE A 27 3.05 13.11 -8.16
CA PHE A 27 3.02 12.20 -7.04
C PHE A 27 3.28 10.78 -7.49
N LEU A 28 4.14 10.07 -6.76
CA LEU A 28 4.32 8.63 -6.89
C LEU A 28 3.82 7.96 -5.62
N GLY A 29 2.96 6.97 -5.79
CA GLY A 29 2.39 6.22 -4.69
C GLY A 29 3.33 5.13 -4.19
N TYR A 30 3.26 4.85 -2.90
CA TYR A 30 3.87 3.69 -2.26
C TYR A 30 2.89 3.07 -1.29
N ALA A 31 2.91 1.75 -1.16
CA ALA A 31 2.10 1.03 -0.17
C ALA A 31 2.93 0.00 0.60
N LYS A 32 2.46 -0.32 1.80
CA LYS A 32 3.00 -1.32 2.72
C LYS A 32 1.87 -2.21 3.21
N ILE A 33 2.03 -3.53 3.10
CA ILE A 33 1.10 -4.51 3.66
C ILE A 33 1.61 -4.95 5.03
N CYS A 34 0.76 -4.89 6.05
CA CYS A 34 1.12 -5.08 7.47
C CYS A 34 0.20 -6.09 8.15
N ARG A 35 0.71 -6.91 9.08
CA ARG A 35 -0.13 -7.83 9.88
C ARG A 35 -0.94 -7.13 10.98
N ARG A 36 -0.43 -6.02 11.49
CA ARG A 36 -1.09 -5.19 12.51
C ARG A 36 -1.32 -3.80 11.93
N ARG A 37 -2.35 -3.12 12.43
CA ARG A 37 -2.63 -1.74 12.03
C ARG A 37 -1.45 -0.86 12.47
N PRO A 38 -0.75 -0.20 11.54
CA PRO A 38 0.28 0.75 11.90
C PRO A 38 -0.33 2.12 12.25
N ASP A 39 0.42 2.95 12.96
CA ASP A 39 0.04 4.34 13.23
C ASP A 39 0.37 5.28 12.06
N SER A 40 1.42 4.96 11.28
CA SER A 40 1.84 5.72 10.10
C SER A 40 2.45 4.81 9.02
N TYR A 41 2.58 5.32 7.79
CA TYR A 41 3.31 4.61 6.74
C TYR A 41 4.78 4.39 7.12
N TRP A 42 5.37 5.34 7.84
CA TRP A 42 6.80 5.35 8.15
C TRP A 42 7.20 4.25 9.14
N ASP A 43 6.43 4.11 10.23
CA ASP A 43 6.69 3.12 11.29
C ASP A 43 6.10 1.73 10.98
N ALA A 44 5.31 1.61 9.91
CA ALA A 44 4.64 0.37 9.56
C ALA A 44 5.62 -0.81 9.41
N ASN A 45 5.49 -1.81 10.30
CA ASN A 45 6.15 -3.10 10.19
C ASN A 45 5.50 -3.90 9.04
N CYS A 46 6.15 -3.86 7.89
CA CYS A 46 5.61 -4.32 6.62
C CYS A 46 6.15 -5.70 6.21
N LEU A 47 5.24 -6.54 5.72
CA LEU A 47 5.55 -7.80 5.05
C LEU A 47 5.98 -7.58 3.60
N VAL A 48 5.33 -6.63 2.92
CA VAL A 48 5.53 -6.33 1.50
C VAL A 48 5.51 -4.82 1.31
N LYS A 49 6.39 -4.33 0.43
CA LYS A 49 6.45 -2.94 -0.04
C LYS A 49 6.10 -2.89 -1.51
N ILE A 50 5.28 -1.92 -1.90
CA ILE A 50 4.77 -1.76 -3.25
C ILE A 50 5.04 -0.33 -3.69
N CYS A 51 5.53 -0.17 -4.92
CA CYS A 51 5.64 1.11 -5.61
C CYS A 51 4.55 1.19 -6.69
N GLY A 52 4.01 2.39 -6.90
CA GLY A 52 3.20 2.69 -8.07
C GLY A 52 4.03 2.60 -9.35
N ASP A 53 3.36 2.32 -10.46
CA ASP A 53 3.98 2.27 -11.79
C ASP A 53 3.98 3.63 -12.48
N ARG A 54 3.10 4.54 -12.05
CA ARG A 54 2.89 5.83 -12.72
C ARG A 54 2.98 6.99 -11.74
N VAL A 55 3.44 8.11 -12.30
CA VAL A 55 3.34 9.42 -11.64
C VAL A 55 1.98 10.04 -11.95
N HIS A 56 1.36 10.63 -10.94
CA HIS A 56 0.04 11.24 -11.01
C HIS A 56 0.13 12.75 -10.76
N ALA A 57 -0.87 13.50 -11.23
CA ALA A 57 -0.97 14.93 -10.91
C ALA A 57 -1.66 15.17 -9.55
N ASP A 58 -2.46 14.20 -9.08
CA ASP A 58 -3.18 14.26 -7.81
C ASP A 58 -2.62 13.20 -6.83
N PRO A 59 -2.31 13.56 -5.56
CA PRO A 59 -1.89 12.59 -4.56
C PRO A 59 -2.94 11.51 -4.26
N ALA A 60 -4.23 11.81 -4.40
CA ALA A 60 -5.32 10.86 -4.22
C ALA A 60 -5.29 9.74 -5.28
N ASP A 61 -4.95 10.07 -6.53
CA ASP A 61 -4.79 9.10 -7.61
C ASP A 61 -3.58 8.19 -7.37
N ALA A 62 -2.46 8.77 -6.93
CA ALA A 62 -1.28 8.00 -6.54
C ALA A 62 -1.58 7.02 -5.39
N LEU A 63 -2.36 7.44 -4.38
CA LEU A 63 -2.81 6.58 -3.29
C LEU A 63 -3.75 5.48 -3.77
N ALA A 64 -4.70 5.80 -4.64
CA ALA A 64 -5.66 4.86 -5.17
C ALA A 64 -4.97 3.74 -5.98
N GLU A 65 -3.98 4.09 -6.81
CA GLU A 65 -3.21 3.11 -7.58
C GLU A 65 -2.51 2.11 -6.67
N VAL A 66 -1.75 2.58 -5.68
CA VAL A 66 -0.98 1.66 -4.82
C VAL A 66 -1.83 0.89 -3.82
N GLU A 67 -2.97 1.44 -3.40
CA GLU A 67 -3.94 0.68 -2.61
C GLU A 67 -4.55 -0.46 -3.44
N GLN A 68 -4.91 -0.20 -4.70
CA GLN A 68 -5.44 -1.24 -5.60
C GLN A 68 -4.40 -2.35 -5.83
N ARG A 69 -3.15 -2.00 -6.13
CA ARG A 69 -2.05 -2.97 -6.27
C ARG A 69 -1.82 -3.78 -4.99
N ALA A 70 -1.87 -3.13 -3.83
CA ALA A 70 -1.73 -3.80 -2.55
C ALA A 70 -2.87 -4.80 -2.31
N ARG A 71 -4.10 -4.48 -2.71
CA ARG A 71 -5.22 -5.43 -2.66
C ARG A 71 -4.99 -6.60 -3.61
N GLU A 72 -4.52 -6.38 -4.83
CA GLU A 72 -4.19 -7.47 -5.77
C GLU A 72 -3.12 -8.41 -5.19
N GLN A 73 -2.05 -7.85 -4.62
CA GLN A 73 -1.00 -8.61 -3.95
C GLN A 73 -1.53 -9.41 -2.74
N LEU A 74 -2.47 -8.86 -1.98
CA LEU A 74 -3.13 -9.57 -0.88
C LEU A 74 -3.89 -10.81 -1.34
N HIS A 75 -4.57 -10.75 -2.47
CA HIS A 75 -5.26 -11.91 -3.02
C HIS A 75 -4.27 -13.03 -3.35
N SER A 76 -3.10 -12.70 -3.92
CA SER A 76 -2.03 -13.66 -4.17
C SER A 76 -1.45 -14.26 -2.89
N LEU A 77 -1.25 -13.45 -1.84
CA LEU A 77 -0.76 -13.92 -0.53
C LEU A 77 -1.78 -14.84 0.17
N ALA A 78 -3.07 -14.52 0.08
CA ALA A 78 -4.14 -15.29 0.67
C ALA A 78 -4.36 -16.63 -0.05
N THR A 79 -4.26 -16.66 -1.38
CA THR A 79 -4.34 -17.93 -2.15
C THR A 79 -3.09 -18.79 -2.01
N SER A 80 -1.93 -18.20 -1.72
CA SER A 80 -0.70 -18.96 -1.41
C SER A 80 -0.69 -19.54 0.01
N SER A 81 -1.61 -19.10 0.88
CA SER A 81 -1.80 -19.67 2.22
C SER A 81 -2.80 -20.82 2.12
N GLU A 82 -2.35 -21.99 1.65
CA GLU A 82 -3.10 -23.24 1.91
C GLU A 82 -3.26 -23.45 3.43
N PRO A 83 -4.38 -24.04 3.88
CA PRO A 83 -4.65 -24.21 5.30
C PRO A 83 -3.59 -25.13 5.91
N ALA A 84 -2.95 -24.67 6.99
CA ALA A 84 -2.25 -25.57 7.89
C ALA A 84 -3.28 -26.58 8.40
N LEU A 85 -3.16 -27.81 7.89
CA LEU A 85 -3.90 -28.99 8.35
C LEU A 85 -3.78 -29.07 9.88
N ALA A 86 -4.93 -29.06 10.57
CA ALA A 86 -5.08 -29.53 11.94
C ALA A 86 -6.45 -30.17 12.08
#